data_AF-A0A645IKU0-F1
#
_entry.id   AF-A0A645IKU0-F1
#
_cell.length_a   1.000
_cell.length_b   1.000
_cell.length_c   1.000
_cell.angle_alpha   90.00
_cell.angle_beta   90.00
_cell.angle_gamma   90.00
#
_symmetry.space_group_name_H-M   'P 1'
#
loop_
_entity.id
_entity.type
_entity.pdbx_description
1 polymer ?
#
loop_
_entity_poly.entity_id
_entity_poly.type
_entity_poly.pdbx_seq_one_letter_code
_entity_poly.pdbx_strand_id
1 'polypeptide(L)'
;MWIYDLETLAFLEVNEAAILTYGYSRKEFLSMSILDIRPPEDIPEVIKSVIANKETPNQTSRWRHIKKSGEIICAEISSSAVEFEKRPARHVMATDITKRLKLEEELNKKMSEFLDA
;
A
#
# COMPACT_ATOMS: atom_id res chain seq x y z
N MET A 1 3.08 8.46 -0.33
CA MET A 1 4.28 8.15 -1.14
C MET A 1 5.39 7.80 -0.18
N TRP A 2 6.20 6.80 -0.51
CA TRP A 2 7.38 6.42 0.26
C TRP A 2 8.40 5.71 -0.63
N ILE A 3 9.60 5.55 -0.10
CA ILE A 3 10.65 4.69 -0.64
C ILE A 3 10.95 3.62 0.41
N TYR A 4 11.09 2.36 0.00
CA TYR A 4 11.52 1.29 0.88
C TYR A 4 12.69 0.50 0.28
N ASP A 5 13.50 -0.07 1.17
CA ASP A 5 14.68 -0.86 0.84
C ASP A 5 14.31 -2.29 0.40
N LEU A 6 14.86 -2.79 -0.71
CA LEU A 6 14.48 -4.11 -1.24
C LEU A 6 15.12 -5.30 -0.48
N GLU A 7 16.12 -5.06 0.37
CA GLU A 7 16.76 -6.12 1.16
C GLU A 7 16.07 -6.30 2.51
N THR A 8 15.83 -5.19 3.21
CA THR A 8 15.29 -5.17 4.57
C THR A 8 13.79 -4.90 4.63
N LEU A 9 13.20 -4.42 3.54
CA LEU A 9 11.81 -3.95 3.46
C LEU A 9 11.52 -2.73 4.35
N ALA A 10 12.55 -2.12 4.93
CA ALA A 10 12.44 -0.92 5.78
C ALA A 10 12.03 0.30 4.96
N PHE A 11 11.22 1.17 5.54
CA PHE A 11 10.97 2.48 4.94
C PHE A 11 12.25 3.33 5.02
N LEU A 12 12.65 3.89 3.88
CA LEU A 12 13.78 4.79 3.75
C LEU A 12 13.34 6.25 3.74
N GLU A 13 12.20 6.53 3.10
CA GLU A 13 11.62 7.87 3.04
C GLU A 13 10.09 7.81 3.00
N VAL A 14 9.43 8.85 3.52
CA VAL A 14 7.97 8.95 3.55
C VAL A 14 7.53 10.41 3.44
N ASN A 15 6.45 10.66 2.71
CA ASN A 15 5.89 11.99 2.58
C ASN A 15 4.79 12.30 3.60
N GLU A 16 4.48 13.59 3.76
CA GLU A 16 3.44 14.08 4.69
C GLU A 16 2.05 13.47 4.42
N ALA A 17 1.68 13.25 3.16
CA ALA A 17 0.39 12.65 2.84
C ALA A 17 0.25 11.21 3.37
N ALA A 18 1.32 10.43 3.37
CA ALA A 18 1.33 9.10 3.96
C ALA A 18 1.28 9.17 5.50
N ILE A 19 2.01 10.10 6.11
CA ILE A 19 1.95 10.36 7.57
C ILE A 19 0.51 10.63 8.00
N LEU A 20 -0.16 11.56 7.32
CA LEU A 20 -1.55 11.92 7.61
C LEU A 20 -2.53 10.76 7.38
N THR A 21 -2.34 9.99 6.29
CA THR A 21 -3.25 8.90 5.93
C THR A 21 -3.15 7.72 6.88
N TYR A 22 -1.93 7.34 7.28
CA TYR A 22 -1.69 6.14 8.08
C TYR A 22 -1.62 6.42 9.59
N GLY A 23 -1.42 7.68 9.99
CA GLY A 23 -1.39 8.10 11.39
C GLY A 23 -0.08 7.83 12.13
N TYR A 24 0.94 7.33 11.44
CA TYR A 24 2.30 7.21 11.99
C TYR A 24 3.09 8.49 11.74
N SER A 25 3.86 8.92 12.73
CA SER A 25 4.85 9.98 12.53
C SER A 25 5.95 9.53 11.56
N ARG A 26 6.68 10.49 10.97
CA ARG A 26 7.84 10.17 10.13
C ARG A 26 8.85 9.26 10.84
N LYS A 27 9.15 9.54 12.11
CA LYS A 27 10.09 8.75 12.91
C LYS A 27 9.62 7.30 13.09
N GLU A 28 8.33 7.11 13.34
CA GLU A 28 7.75 5.75 13.44
C GLU A 28 7.87 5.03 12.10
N PHE A 29 7.46 5.67 10.99
CA PHE A 29 7.61 5.09 9.66
C PHE A 29 9.04 4.65 9.36
N LEU A 30 10.03 5.51 9.60
CA LEU A 30 11.44 5.20 9.36
C LEU A 30 12.04 4.13 10.29
N SER A 31 11.29 3.71 11.32
CA SER A 31 11.64 2.57 12.17
C SER A 31 10.89 1.28 11.83
N MET A 32 10.01 1.33 10.82
CA MET A 32 9.14 0.25 10.39
C MET A 32 9.56 -0.31 9.02
N SER A 33 8.96 -1.43 8.66
CA SER A 33 8.98 -2.04 7.34
C SER A 33 7.61 -1.93 6.65
N ILE A 34 7.59 -2.16 5.33
CA ILE A 34 6.33 -2.22 4.57
C ILE A 34 5.40 -3.37 5.01
N LEU A 35 5.88 -4.31 5.84
CA LEU A 35 5.09 -5.40 6.40
C LEU A 35 4.27 -4.97 7.62
N ASP A 36 4.74 -3.96 8.37
CA ASP A 36 4.07 -3.47 9.57
C ASP A 36 2.76 -2.72 9.28
N ILE A 37 2.55 -2.33 8.01
CA ILE A 37 1.31 -1.73 7.54
C ILE A 37 0.41 -2.75 6.83
N ARG A 38 0.59 -4.06 7.06
CA ARG A 38 -0.17 -5.14 6.42
C ARG A 38 -0.99 -5.93 7.44
N PRO A 39 -2.16 -6.47 7.03
CA PRO A 39 -2.74 -7.59 7.74
C PRO A 39 -1.73 -8.75 7.82
N PRO A 40 -1.55 -9.39 8.99
CA PRO A 40 -0.59 -10.48 9.15
C PRO A 40 -0.78 -11.62 8.14
N GLU A 41 -2.03 -11.90 7.77
CA GLU A 41 -2.38 -12.94 6.80
C GLU A 41 -1.98 -12.60 5.35
N ASP A 42 -1.78 -11.32 5.02
CA ASP A 42 -1.38 -10.87 3.68
C ASP A 42 0.15 -10.85 3.51
N ILE A 43 0.92 -10.87 4.61
CA ILE A 43 2.38 -10.77 4.59
C ILE A 43 3.04 -11.81 3.66
N PRO A 44 2.66 -13.12 3.68
CA PRO A 44 3.29 -14.11 2.81
C PRO A 44 3.14 -13.77 1.32
N GLU A 45 1.99 -13.22 0.92
CA GLU A 45 1.72 -12.88 -0.47
C GLU A 45 2.43 -11.57 -0.87
N VAL A 46 2.53 -10.61 0.05
CA VAL A 46 3.34 -9.40 -0.14
C VAL A 46 4.81 -9.77 -0.40
N ILE A 47 5.39 -10.67 0.40
CA ILE A 47 6.78 -11.09 0.24
C ILE A 47 7.00 -11.75 -1.13
N LYS A 48 6.11 -12.68 -1.53
CA LYS A 48 6.18 -13.30 -2.86
C LYS A 48 6.11 -12.26 -3.97
N SER A 49 5.20 -11.29 -3.86
CA SER A 49 5.06 -10.22 -4.85
C SER A 49 6.31 -9.35 -4.94
N VAL A 50 6.93 -9.00 -3.81
CA VAL A 50 8.19 -8.23 -3.81
C VAL A 50 9.32 -9.01 -4.49
N ILE A 51 9.47 -10.30 -4.19
CA ILE A 51 10.50 -11.16 -4.80
C ILE A 51 10.27 -11.28 -6.31
N ALA A 52 9.04 -11.61 -6.71
CA ALA A 52 8.69 -11.83 -8.12
C ALA A 52 8.87 -10.57 -8.97
N ASN A 53 8.62 -9.39 -8.38
CA ASN A 53 8.64 -8.12 -9.10
C ASN A 53 9.87 -7.25 -8.80
N LYS A 54 10.91 -7.81 -8.17
CA LYS A 54 12.09 -7.07 -7.72
C LYS A 54 12.72 -6.23 -8.85
N GLU A 55 12.81 -6.79 -10.04
CA GLU A 55 13.42 -6.14 -11.22
C GLU A 55 12.39 -5.48 -12.15
N THR A 56 11.09 -5.62 -11.87
CA THR A 56 10.03 -5.06 -12.70
C THR A 56 10.06 -3.53 -12.62
N PRO A 57 10.26 -2.79 -13.74
CA PRO A 57 10.45 -1.34 -13.70
C PRO A 57 9.28 -0.58 -13.10
N ASN A 58 8.04 -0.95 -13.46
CA ASN A 58 6.81 -0.35 -12.98
C ASN A 58 5.75 -1.43 -12.75
N GLN A 59 4.96 -1.30 -11.69
CA GLN A 59 3.85 -2.20 -11.42
C GLN A 59 2.69 -1.47 -10.74
N THR A 60 1.48 -1.94 -11.00
CA THR A 60 0.26 -1.53 -10.31
C THR A 60 -0.39 -2.73 -9.65
N SER A 61 -0.76 -2.60 -8.37
CA SER A 61 -1.42 -3.66 -7.60
C SER A 61 -2.37 -3.08 -6.57
N ARG A 62 -3.23 -3.92 -5.98
CA ARG A 62 -4.11 -3.53 -4.87
C ARG A 62 -3.79 -4.39 -3.67
N TRP A 63 -3.74 -3.77 -2.50
CA TRP A 63 -3.44 -4.45 -1.25
C TRP A 63 -4.27 -3.91 -0.11
N ARG A 64 -4.53 -4.77 0.87
CA ARG A 64 -5.02 -4.30 2.16
C ARG A 64 -3.85 -3.77 2.97
N HIS A 65 -4.08 -2.63 3.60
CA HIS A 65 -3.15 -2.02 4.54
C HIS A 65 -3.85 -1.79 5.88
N ILE A 66 -3.08 -1.71 6.97
CA ILE A 66 -3.56 -1.37 8.30
C ILE A 66 -2.95 -0.02 8.72
N LYS A 67 -3.80 0.91 9.15
CA LYS A 67 -3.38 2.19 9.76
C LYS A 67 -2.97 2.00 11.21
N LYS A 68 -2.32 3.00 11.82
CA LYS A 68 -1.99 3.00 13.26
C LYS A 68 -3.21 2.79 14.17
N SER A 69 -4.38 3.24 13.73
CA SER A 69 -5.65 3.04 14.45
C SER A 69 -6.17 1.59 14.42
N GLY A 70 -5.59 0.71 13.60
CA GLY A 70 -6.11 -0.62 13.30
C GLY A 70 -7.12 -0.64 12.14
N GLU A 71 -7.50 0.51 11.58
CA GLU A 71 -8.40 0.56 10.42
C GLU A 71 -7.75 -0.08 9.18
N ILE A 72 -8.48 -1.00 8.54
CA ILE A 72 -8.08 -1.61 7.27
C ILE A 72 -8.53 -0.71 6.10
N ILE A 73 -7.60 -0.42 5.19
CA ILE A 73 -7.88 0.27 3.94
C ILE A 73 -7.48 -0.58 2.73
N CYS A 74 -8.15 -0.34 1.60
CA CYS A 74 -7.70 -0.82 0.31
C CYS A 74 -6.82 0.23 -0.36
N ALA A 75 -5.54 -0.08 -0.53
CA ALA A 75 -4.58 0.79 -1.18
C ALA A 75 -4.31 0.30 -2.62
N GLU A 76 -4.50 1.20 -3.57
CA GLU A 76 -4.01 1.04 -4.94
C GLU A 76 -2.56 1.53 -4.99
N ILE A 77 -1.66 0.63 -5.35
CA ILE A 77 -0.22 0.82 -5.32
C ILE A 77 0.28 0.97 -6.75
N SER A 78 0.92 2.08 -7.04
CA SER A 78 1.82 2.22 -8.19
C SER A 78 3.25 2.26 -7.67
N SER A 79 4.14 1.41 -8.19
CA SER A 79 5.51 1.37 -7.72
C SER A 79 6.54 1.13 -8.81
N SER A 80 7.70 1.76 -8.66
CA SER A 80 8.81 1.68 -9.60
C SER A 80 10.10 1.25 -8.91
N ALA A 81 10.95 0.53 -9.62
CA ALA A 81 12.31 0.26 -9.16
C ALA A 81 13.14 1.55 -9.21
N VAL A 82 14.01 1.75 -8.23
CA VAL A 82 14.84 2.96 -8.08
C VAL A 82 16.12 2.60 -7.32
N GLU A 83 17.21 3.28 -7.63
CA GLU A 83 18.37 3.33 -6.75
C GLU A 83 18.23 4.54 -5.83
N PHE A 84 18.21 4.32 -4.51
CA PHE A 84 18.13 5.37 -3.50
C PHE A 84 19.34 5.24 -2.56
N GLU A 85 20.15 6.29 -2.46
CA GLU A 85 21.38 6.28 -1.66
C GLU A 85 22.32 5.09 -1.96
N LYS A 86 22.45 4.73 -3.25
CA LYS A 86 23.22 3.57 -3.74
C LYS A 86 22.67 2.20 -3.29
N ARG A 87 21.40 2.14 -2.88
CA ARG A 87 20.71 0.91 -2.50
C ARG A 87 19.58 0.59 -3.47
N PRO A 88 19.39 -0.69 -3.85
CA PRO A 88 18.19 -1.12 -4.56
C PRO A 88 16.95 -0.85 -3.70
N ALA A 89 16.07 -0.01 -4.19
CA ALA A 89 14.88 0.43 -3.48
C ALA A 89 13.66 0.39 -4.38
N ARG A 90 12.50 0.62 -3.77
CA ARG A 90 11.23 0.77 -4.48
C ARG A 90 10.57 2.08 -4.09
N HIS A 91 10.22 2.87 -5.10
CA HIS A 91 9.41 4.06 -4.91
C HIS A 91 7.94 3.67 -5.05
N VAL A 92 7.11 4.11 -4.10
CA VAL A 92 5.71 3.72 -4.01
C VAL A 92 4.81 4.94 -3.87
N MET A 93 3.81 5.00 -4.74
CA MET A 93 2.63 5.83 -4.58
C MET A 93 1.45 4.94 -4.18
N ALA A 94 0.86 5.23 -3.03
CA ALA A 94 -0.29 4.52 -2.51
C ALA A 94 -1.48 5.45 -2.40
N THR A 95 -2.60 5.04 -2.99
CA THR A 95 -3.87 5.77 -2.98
C THR A 95 -4.88 4.95 -2.20
N ASP A 96 -5.45 5.52 -1.14
CA ASP A 96 -6.58 4.90 -0.43
C ASP A 96 -7.83 4.98 -1.33
N ILE A 97 -8.30 3.81 -1.79
CA ILE A 97 -9.45 3.68 -2.67
C ILE A 97 -10.67 3.11 -1.92
N THR A 98 -10.60 3.00 -0.59
CA THR A 98 -11.66 2.37 0.23
C THR A 98 -13.00 3.05 0.06
N LYS A 99 -13.03 4.39 0.07
CA LYS A 99 -14.28 5.15 -0.13
C LYS A 99 -14.85 4.94 -1.53
N ARG A 100 -13.98 4.92 -2.55
CA ARG A 100 -14.39 4.67 -3.94
C ARG A 100 -15.03 3.30 -4.07
N LEU A 101 -14.39 2.26 -3.54
CA LEU A 101 -14.91 0.89 -3.61
C LEU A 101 -16.26 0.73 -2.88
N LYS A 102 -16.42 1.35 -1.70
CA LYS A 102 -17.69 1.33 -0.96
C LYS A 102 -18.82 1.98 -1.75
N LEU A 103 -18.56 3.12 -2.39
CA LEU A 103 -19.56 3.80 -3.22
C LEU A 103 -19.92 2.99 -4.47
N GLU A 104 -18.93 2.37 -5.12
CA GLU A 104 -19.17 1.47 -6.26
C GLU A 104 -20.03 0.26 -5.86
N GLU A 105 -19.76 -0.34 -4.69
CA GLU A 105 -20.53 -1.45 -4.16
C GLU A 105 -21.98 -1.05 -3.83
N GLU A 106 -22.18 0.09 -3.16
CA GLU A 106 -23.52 0.61 -2.87
C GLU A 106 -24.32 0.92 -4.13
N LEU A 107 -23.68 1.48 -5.16
CA LEU A 107 -24.32 1.77 -6.44
C LEU A 107 -24.72 0.47 -7.16
N ASN A 108 -23.81 -0.51 -7.21
CA ASN A 108 -24.08 -1.81 -7.83
C ASN A 108 -25.22 -2.55 -7.14
N LYS A 109 -25.27 -2.50 -5.80
CA LYS A 109 -26.36 -3.11 -5.02
C LYS A 109 -27.71 -2.48 -5.36
N LYS A 110 -27.79 -1.14 -5.40
CA LYS A 110 -29.02 -0.42 -5.78
C LYS A 110 -29.45 -0.72 -7.22
N MET A 111 -28.49 -0.86 -8.13
CA MET A 111 -28.78 -1.21 -9.53
C MET A 111 -29.33 -2.64 -9.65
N SER A 112 -28.78 -3.60 -8.91
CA SER A 112 -29.32 -4.97 -8.87
C SER A 112 -30.75 -4.98 -8.34
N GLU A 113 -31.00 -4.32 -7.21
CA GLU A 113 -32.33 -4.23 -6.60
C GLU A 113 -33.37 -3.58 -7.53
N PHE A 114 -32.95 -2.66 -8.41
CA PHE A 114 -33.83 -2.04 -9.41
C PHE A 114 -34.08 -2.93 -10.63
N LEU A 115 -33.12 -3.77 -11.02
CA LEU A 115 -33.27 -4.68 -12.16
C LEU A 115 -34.04 -5.97 -11.82
N ASP A 116 -34.06 -6.34 -10.54
CA ASP A 116 -34.78 -7.51 -10.02
C ASP A 116 -36.25 -7.20 -9.61
N ALA A 117 -36.72 -5.96 -9.83
CA ALA A 117 -38.07 -5.46 -9.51
C ALA A 117 -38.93 -5.22 -10.77
#